data_AF-A0A7W7WN21-F1
#
_entry.id   AF-A0A7W7WN21-F1
#
_cell.length_a   1.000
_cell.length_b   1.000
_cell.length_c   1.000
_cell.angle_alpha   90.00
_cell.angle_beta   90.00
_cell.angle_gamma   90.00
#
_symmetry.space_group_name_H-M   'P 1'
#
loop_
_entity.id
_entity.type
_entity.pdbx_description
1 polymer ?
#
loop_
_entity_poly.entity_id
_entity_poly.type
_entity_poly.pdbx_seq_one_letter_code
_entity_poly.pdbx_strand_id
1 'polypeptide(L)'
;MPDPSADLVGSFSGPIRVARTIILDWYDGPRAGFLWLDHPSSGWHFTIFAQRPWDDEEDDNLFLLAPLPAGAEATIDEALRDQGPPTGPHWAPIWRFPSEERQLAVEATLDALIAGLGSPTVVVRSSNLESIDGVWLQADHC
;
A
#
# COMPACT_ATOMS: atom_id res chain seq x y z
N MET A 1 -16.19 6.35 -12.70
CA MET A 1 -15.66 6.67 -11.36
C MET A 1 -14.67 7.81 -11.52
N PRO A 2 -14.59 8.74 -10.56
CA PRO A 2 -13.51 9.73 -10.54
C PRO A 2 -12.15 9.02 -10.47
N ASP A 3 -11.10 9.65 -11.03
CA ASP A 3 -9.73 9.14 -10.98
C ASP A 3 -9.15 9.40 -9.58
N PRO A 4 -8.91 8.35 -8.77
CA PRO A 4 -8.41 8.52 -7.41
C PRO A 4 -7.02 9.19 -7.38
N SER A 5 -6.25 9.11 -8.46
CA SER A 5 -4.93 9.74 -8.58
C SER A 5 -5.03 11.26 -8.64
N ALA A 6 -5.94 11.76 -9.47
CA ALA A 6 -6.21 13.20 -9.61
C ALA A 6 -6.80 13.77 -8.31
N ASP A 7 -7.70 13.03 -7.65
CA ASP A 7 -8.29 13.44 -6.38
C ASP A 7 -7.24 13.52 -5.26
N LEU A 8 -6.33 12.53 -5.18
CA LEU A 8 -5.28 12.51 -4.17
C LEU A 8 -4.33 13.71 -4.31
N VAL A 9 -3.88 13.98 -5.53
CA VAL A 9 -2.96 15.09 -5.82
C VAL A 9 -3.65 16.44 -5.64
N GLY A 10 -4.89 16.58 -6.11
CA GLY A 10 -5.66 17.82 -5.99
C GLY A 10 -6.09 18.14 -4.55
N SER A 11 -6.20 17.13 -3.68
CA SER A 11 -6.57 17.29 -2.28
C SER A 11 -5.38 17.54 -1.35
N PHE A 12 -4.14 17.49 -1.84
CA PHE A 12 -2.97 17.64 -1.00
C PHE A 12 -2.79 19.10 -0.54
N SER A 13 -3.18 19.39 0.70
CA SER A 13 -2.95 20.68 1.38
C SER A 13 -2.16 20.53 2.69
N GLY A 14 -1.61 19.35 2.95
CA GLY A 14 -0.97 18.95 4.20
C GLY A 14 -0.82 17.43 4.30
N PRO A 15 -0.29 16.90 5.41
CA PRO A 15 -0.07 15.48 5.57
C PRO A 15 -1.40 14.71 5.46
N ILE A 16 -1.42 13.65 4.64
CA ILE A 16 -2.59 12.79 4.47
C ILE A 16 -2.46 11.60 5.42
N ARG A 17 -3.48 11.36 6.24
CA ARG A 17 -3.48 10.27 7.20
C ARG A 17 -3.77 8.93 6.51
N VAL A 18 -2.93 7.94 6.82
CA VAL A 18 -3.15 6.55 6.45
C VAL A 18 -3.98 5.88 7.54
N ALA A 19 -5.14 5.36 7.15
CA ALA A 19 -6.09 4.70 8.03
C ALA A 19 -5.59 3.31 8.45
N ARG A 20 -5.01 2.58 7.49
CA ARG A 20 -4.61 1.18 7.61
C ARG A 20 -3.55 0.85 6.58
N THR A 21 -2.59 0.02 6.97
CA THR A 21 -1.55 -0.52 6.10
C THR A 21 -1.37 -2.02 6.38
N ILE A 22 -1.37 -2.82 5.31
CA ILE A 22 -1.02 -4.24 5.31
C ILE A 22 0.31 -4.38 4.58
N ILE A 23 1.33 -4.92 5.24
CA ILE A 23 2.69 -4.99 4.70
C ILE A 23 3.01 -6.44 4.36
N LEU A 24 3.29 -6.71 3.08
CA LEU A 24 3.53 -8.05 2.56
C LEU A 24 5.00 -8.32 2.25
N ASP A 25 5.83 -7.26 2.14
CA ASP A 25 7.28 -7.36 2.03
C ASP A 25 7.94 -6.42 3.05
N TRP A 26 8.74 -7.01 3.94
CA TRP A 26 9.49 -6.31 4.99
C TRP A 26 10.92 -6.87 5.06
N TYR A 27 11.91 -6.00 4.95
CA TYR A 27 13.32 -6.35 5.19
C TYR A 27 13.91 -5.48 6.30
N ASP A 28 13.89 -4.17 6.09
CA ASP A 28 14.31 -3.13 7.05
C ASP A 28 13.33 -1.95 7.01
N GLY A 29 12.05 -2.28 7.00
CA GLY A 29 10.95 -1.36 6.71
C GLY A 29 9.99 -1.91 5.66
N PRO A 30 8.82 -1.27 5.52
CA PRO A 30 7.79 -1.70 4.57
C PRO A 30 8.24 -1.45 3.13
N ARG A 31 8.22 -2.49 2.29
CA ARG A 31 8.64 -2.42 0.89
C ARG A 31 7.49 -2.57 -0.09
N ALA A 32 6.48 -3.36 0.25
CA ALA A 32 5.29 -3.50 -0.55
C ALA A 32 4.10 -3.94 0.30
N GLY A 33 2.90 -3.63 -0.20
CA GLY A 33 1.66 -4.03 0.44
C GLY A 33 0.48 -3.18 0.01
N PHE A 34 -0.50 -3.06 0.91
CA PHE A 34 -1.71 -2.30 0.68
C PHE A 34 -1.88 -1.22 1.75
N LEU A 35 -2.40 -0.06 1.37
CA LEU A 35 -2.74 1.00 2.31
C LEU A 35 -4.09 1.63 1.96
N TRP A 36 -4.73 2.19 2.98
CA TRP A 36 -5.97 2.93 2.86
C TRP A 36 -5.81 4.30 3.49
N LEU A 37 -6.29 5.33 2.79
CA LEU A 37 -6.25 6.71 3.26
C LEU A 37 -7.58 7.06 3.93
N ASP A 38 -7.55 7.90 4.96
CA ASP A 38 -8.77 8.43 5.59
C ASP A 38 -9.47 9.45 4.67
N HIS A 39 -8.70 10.35 4.07
CA HIS A 39 -9.22 11.40 3.21
C HIS A 39 -8.23 11.79 2.08
N PRO A 40 -8.59 11.66 0.79
CA PRO A 40 -9.82 11.01 0.30
C PRO A 40 -9.82 9.51 0.63
N SER A 41 -10.97 8.98 1.06
CA SER A 41 -11.12 7.55 1.37
C SER A 41 -10.86 6.70 0.13
N SER A 42 -9.70 6.04 0.10
CA SER A 42 -9.21 5.31 -1.08
C SER A 42 -8.21 4.24 -0.68
N GLY A 43 -8.18 3.13 -1.44
CA GLY A 43 -7.27 2.02 -1.24
C GLY A 43 -6.21 1.97 -2.34
N TRP A 44 -4.98 1.61 -1.96
CA TRP A 44 -3.80 1.61 -2.83
C TRP A 44 -2.94 0.39 -2.59
N HIS A 45 -2.35 -0.14 -3.65
CA HIS A 45 -1.16 -0.99 -3.55
C HIS A 45 0.07 -0.10 -3.58
N PHE A 46 0.99 -0.29 -2.64
CA PHE A 46 2.22 0.48 -2.56
C PHE A 46 3.44 -0.41 -2.84
N THR A 47 4.46 0.15 -3.48
CA THR A 47 5.80 -0.43 -3.59
C THR A 47 6.85 0.64 -3.34
N ILE A 48 7.95 0.29 -2.67
CA ILE A 48 9.05 1.22 -2.43
C ILE A 48 9.73 1.55 -3.77
N PHE A 49 9.90 2.84 -4.01
CA PHE A 49 10.50 3.40 -5.22
C PHE A 49 11.96 3.79 -4.99
N ALA A 50 12.20 4.53 -3.91
CA ALA A 50 13.50 5.02 -3.51
C ALA A 50 13.52 5.25 -2.00
N GLN A 51 14.70 5.11 -1.40
CA GLN A 51 14.93 5.33 0.01
C GLN A 51 16.11 6.27 0.14
N ARG A 52 15.96 7.29 0.98
CA ARG A 52 17.07 8.13 1.42
C ARG A 52 17.32 7.84 2.89
N PRO A 53 18.42 7.12 3.22
CA PRO A 53 18.76 6.89 4.62
C PRO A 53 19.08 8.21 5.31
N TRP A 54 18.63 8.34 6.56
CA TRP A 54 18.93 9.50 7.40
C TRP A 54 19.70 9.05 8.64
N ASP A 55 20.90 9.60 8.85
CA ASP A 55 21.87 9.05 9.83
C ASP A 55 21.39 9.07 11.30
N ASP A 56 20.35 9.86 11.64
CA ASP A 56 19.82 10.02 13.01
C ASP A 56 18.26 10.12 13.08
N GLU A 57 17.54 9.92 11.98
CA GLU A 57 16.06 10.07 11.90
C GLU A 57 15.42 8.89 11.14
N GLU A 58 14.09 8.83 11.09
CA GLU A 58 13.38 7.85 10.24
C GLU A 58 13.72 8.09 8.76
N ASP A 59 13.94 7.01 8.02
CA ASP A 59 14.27 7.08 6.59
C ASP A 59 13.21 7.81 5.78
N ASP A 60 13.64 8.66 4.85
CA ASP A 60 12.74 9.36 3.94
C ASP A 60 12.48 8.47 2.71
N ASN A 61 11.30 7.86 2.67
CA ASN A 61 10.95 6.87 1.65
C ASN A 61 10.01 7.46 0.60
N LEU A 62 10.25 7.08 -0.65
CA LEU A 62 9.33 7.28 -1.76
C LEU A 62 8.66 5.96 -2.12
N PHE A 63 7.35 5.98 -2.29
CA PHE A 63 6.55 4.83 -2.70
C PHE A 63 5.78 5.12 -3.98
N LEU A 64 5.65 4.12 -4.85
CA LEU A 64 4.71 4.13 -5.97
C LEU A 64 3.36 3.60 -5.47
N LEU A 65 2.28 4.29 -5.82
CA LEU A 65 0.91 3.85 -5.53
C LEU A 65 0.16 3.50 -6.82
N ALA A 66 -0.47 2.32 -6.82
CA ALA A 66 -1.44 1.91 -7.81
C ALA A 66 -2.83 1.79 -7.17
N PRO A 67 -3.89 2.40 -7.75
CA PRO A 67 -5.21 2.43 -7.13
C PRO A 67 -5.83 1.04 -7.10
N LEU A 68 -6.43 0.68 -5.98
CA LEU A 68 -7.15 -0.58 -5.84
C LEU A 68 -8.54 -0.51 -6.49
N PRO A 69 -9.01 -1.60 -7.12
CA PRO A 69 -10.39 -1.69 -7.59
C PRO A 69 -11.37 -1.73 -6.40
N ALA A 70 -12.63 -1.33 -6.65
CA ALA A 70 -13.68 -1.44 -5.66
C ALA A 70 -13.84 -2.89 -5.16
N GLY A 71 -13.95 -3.07 -3.85
CA GLY A 71 -14.05 -4.39 -3.21
C GLY A 71 -12.72 -5.11 -2.96
N ALA A 72 -11.59 -4.57 -3.42
CA ALA A 72 -10.27 -5.13 -3.16
C ALA A 72 -10.00 -5.39 -1.67
N GLU A 73 -10.42 -4.47 -0.79
CA GLU A 73 -10.24 -4.61 0.66
C GLU A 73 -10.89 -5.87 1.21
N ALA A 74 -12.15 -6.12 0.87
CA ALA A 74 -12.85 -7.33 1.32
C ALA A 74 -12.18 -8.61 0.78
N THR A 75 -11.67 -8.58 -0.46
CA THR A 75 -10.92 -9.69 -1.05
C THR A 75 -9.60 -9.95 -0.29
N ILE A 76 -8.86 -8.89 0.03
CA ILE A 76 -7.59 -8.98 0.77
C ILE A 76 -7.84 -9.50 2.20
N ASP A 77 -8.87 -8.98 2.88
CA ASP A 77 -9.23 -9.42 4.23
C ASP A 77 -9.63 -10.90 4.27
N GLU A 78 -10.42 -11.37 3.31
CA GLU A 78 -10.78 -12.79 3.23
C GLU A 78 -9.57 -13.68 2.89
N ALA A 79 -8.67 -13.21 2.01
CA ALA A 79 -7.45 -13.93 1.68
C ALA A 79 -6.55 -14.09 2.92
N LEU A 80 -6.43 -13.03 3.74
CA LEU A 80 -5.55 -13.00 4.91
C LEU A 80 -6.22 -13.44 6.21
N ARG A 81 -7.49 -13.84 6.20
CA ARG A 81 -8.26 -14.17 7.41
C ARG A 81 -7.58 -15.17 8.36
N ASP A 82 -6.83 -16.13 7.81
CA ASP A 82 -6.17 -17.19 8.58
C ASP A 82 -4.89 -16.69 9.26
N GLN A 83 -4.44 -15.48 8.94
CA GLN A 83 -3.29 -14.79 9.53
C GLN A 83 -3.65 -14.03 10.82
N GLY A 84 -4.92 -14.10 11.23
CA GLY A 84 -5.45 -13.37 12.38
C GLY A 84 -5.91 -11.95 12.03
N PRO A 85 -6.52 -11.25 12.99
CA PRO A 85 -6.96 -9.87 12.78
C PRO A 85 -5.77 -8.90 12.73
N PRO A 86 -5.92 -7.74 12.06
CA PRO A 86 -4.96 -6.66 12.15
C PRO A 86 -4.73 -6.23 13.61
N THR A 87 -3.46 -6.08 14.01
CA THR A 87 -3.07 -5.72 15.39
C THR A 87 -2.85 -4.23 15.61
N GLY A 88 -2.97 -3.41 14.56
CA GLY A 88 -2.71 -1.98 14.61
C GLY A 88 -2.91 -1.30 13.25
N PRO A 89 -2.56 0.00 13.13
CA PRO A 89 -2.64 0.73 11.86
C PRO A 89 -1.67 0.16 10.82
N HIS A 90 -0.50 -0.33 11.27
CA HIS A 90 0.41 -1.14 10.47
C HIS A 90 0.28 -2.60 10.88
N TRP A 91 -0.01 -3.45 9.91
CA TRP A 91 -0.11 -4.88 10.13
C TRP A 91 0.75 -5.62 9.11
N ALA A 92 1.76 -6.35 9.59
CA ALA A 92 2.54 -7.28 8.80
C ALA A 92 2.14 -8.71 9.19
N PRO A 93 1.28 -9.40 8.43
CA PRO A 93 0.87 -10.75 8.76
C PRO A 93 2.08 -11.70 8.79
N ILE A 94 2.14 -12.56 9.81
CA ILE A 94 3.18 -13.60 9.89
C ILE A 94 2.87 -14.63 8.82
N TRP A 95 3.68 -14.73 7.75
CA TRP A 95 3.42 -15.61 6.59
C TRP A 95 3.45 -17.11 6.93
N ARG A 96 2.38 -17.59 7.56
CA ARG A 96 2.26 -18.97 8.04
C ARG A 96 0.85 -19.48 7.78
N PHE A 97 0.75 -20.56 7.02
CA PHE A 97 -0.53 -21.12 6.60
C PHE A 97 -0.75 -22.53 7.17
N PRO A 98 -2.01 -22.96 7.31
CA PRO A 98 -2.33 -24.33 7.72
C PRO A 98 -1.83 -25.41 6.75
N SER A 99 -1.68 -25.06 5.48
CA SER A 99 -1.18 -25.93 4.41
C SER A 99 -0.52 -25.12 3.29
N GLU A 100 0.34 -25.77 2.52
CA GLU A 100 0.94 -25.21 1.30
C GLU A 100 -0.13 -24.84 0.26
N GLU A 101 -1.16 -25.68 0.09
CA GLU A 101 -2.29 -25.39 -0.80
C GLU A 101 -3.00 -24.08 -0.44
N ARG A 102 -3.18 -23.81 0.87
CA ARG A 102 -3.80 -22.57 1.32
C ARG A 102 -2.89 -21.37 1.07
N GLN A 103 -1.58 -21.51 1.31
CA GLN A 103 -0.60 -20.47 0.99
C GLN A 103 -0.67 -20.11 -0.50
N LEU A 104 -0.59 -21.11 -1.38
CA LEU A 104 -0.65 -20.91 -2.84
C LEU A 104 -1.97 -20.27 -3.28
N ALA A 105 -3.10 -20.62 -2.66
CA ALA A 105 -4.38 -20.01 -2.97
C ALA A 105 -4.43 -18.52 -2.57
N VAL A 106 -3.81 -18.16 -1.44
CA VAL A 106 -3.71 -16.76 -0.99
C VAL A 106 -2.77 -15.96 -1.88
N GLU A 107 -1.59 -16.50 -2.17
CA GLU A 107 -0.62 -15.90 -3.11
C GLU A 107 -1.25 -15.67 -4.49
N ALA A 108 -1.89 -16.69 -5.08
CA ALA A 108 -2.57 -16.55 -6.36
C ALA A 108 -3.67 -15.48 -6.36
N THR A 109 -4.38 -15.31 -5.23
CA THR A 109 -5.42 -14.28 -5.08
C THR A 109 -4.81 -12.88 -5.06
N LEU A 110 -3.75 -12.68 -4.27
CA LEU A 110 -3.06 -11.40 -4.15
C LEU A 110 -2.33 -11.04 -5.45
N ASP A 111 -1.67 -12.01 -6.07
CA ASP A 111 -0.98 -11.85 -7.36
C ASP A 111 -1.95 -11.48 -8.47
N ALA A 112 -3.12 -12.15 -8.54
CA ALA A 112 -4.14 -11.80 -9.53
C ALA A 112 -4.69 -10.38 -9.33
N LEU A 113 -4.84 -9.96 -8.07
CA LEU A 113 -5.26 -8.60 -7.73
C LEU A 113 -4.19 -7.59 -8.16
N ILE A 114 -2.92 -7.82 -7.83
CA ILE A 114 -1.78 -6.95 -8.17
C ILE A 114 -1.57 -6.89 -9.69
N ALA A 115 -1.63 -8.03 -10.38
CA ALA A 115 -1.48 -8.10 -11.83
C ALA A 115 -2.63 -7.41 -12.58
N GLY A 116 -3.80 -7.30 -11.94
CA GLY A 116 -4.95 -6.54 -12.45
C GLY A 116 -4.84 -5.03 -12.22
N LEU A 117 -3.88 -4.57 -11.40
CA LEU A 117 -3.62 -3.15 -11.22
C LEU A 117 -2.94 -2.61 -12.48
N GLY A 118 -3.37 -1.43 -12.92
CA GLY A 118 -2.64 -0.69 -13.94
C GLY A 118 -1.25 -0.27 -13.45
N SER A 119 -0.50 0.43 -14.30
CA SER A 119 0.76 1.03 -13.88
C SER A 119 0.54 1.99 -12.70
N PRO A 120 1.46 2.05 -11.72
CA PRO A 120 1.40 3.06 -10.66
C PRO A 120 1.36 4.46 -11.26
N THR A 121 0.46 5.30 -10.75
CA THR A 121 0.20 6.65 -11.27
C THR A 121 0.67 7.75 -10.32
N VAL A 122 0.95 7.40 -9.06
CA VAL A 122 1.28 8.36 -8.00
C VAL A 122 2.58 7.95 -7.31
N VAL A 123 3.44 8.93 -7.08
CA VAL A 123 4.59 8.82 -6.17
C VAL A 123 4.23 9.54 -4.88
N VAL A 124 4.45 8.90 -3.74
CA VAL A 124 4.25 9.52 -2.42
C VAL A 124 5.52 9.48 -1.60
N ARG A 125 5.69 10.47 -0.72
CA ARG A 125 6.76 10.53 0.28
C ARG A 125 6.17 10.25 1.66
N SER A 126 6.84 9.40 2.42
CA SER A 126 6.46 9.09 3.80
C SER A 126 7.65 8.52 4.58
N SER A 127 7.78 8.87 5.86
CA SER A 127 8.81 8.27 6.72
C SER A 127 8.39 6.93 7.32
N ASN A 128 7.11 6.75 7.64
CA ASN A 128 6.61 5.61 8.42
C ASN A 128 5.29 5.00 7.92
N LEU A 129 4.75 5.51 6.80
CA LEU A 129 3.42 5.16 6.26
C LEU A 129 2.24 5.47 7.19
N GLU A 130 2.39 6.22 8.28
CA GLU A 130 1.27 6.75 9.08
C GLU A 130 0.69 8.01 8.43
N SER A 131 1.56 8.80 7.81
CA SER A 131 1.22 9.98 7.03
C SER A 131 1.93 10.00 5.69
N ILE A 132 1.28 10.59 4.69
CA ILE A 132 1.90 10.95 3.41
C ILE A 132 2.22 12.44 3.44
N ASP A 133 3.50 12.77 3.32
CA ASP A 133 4.05 14.13 3.47
C ASP A 133 4.36 14.81 2.13
N GLY A 134 4.21 14.07 1.02
CA GLY A 134 4.31 14.59 -0.33
C GLY A 134 3.67 13.67 -1.34
N VAL A 135 3.11 14.25 -2.41
CA VAL A 135 2.38 13.52 -3.46
C VAL A 135 2.73 14.13 -4.81
N TRP A 136 3.02 13.28 -5.80
CA TRP A 136 3.30 13.67 -7.18
C TRP A 136 2.65 12.69 -8.13
N LEU A 137 2.20 13.18 -9.30
CA LEU A 137 1.84 12.28 -10.41
C LEU A 137 3.12 11.74 -11.05
N GLN A 138 3.13 10.46 -11.34
CA GLN A 138 4.13 9.89 -12.23
C GLN A 138 3.83 10.40 -13.63
N ALA A 139 4.75 11.18 -14.21
CA ALA A 139 4.60 11.61 -15.59
C ALA A 139 4.66 10.39 -16.50
N ASP A 140 3.71 10.28 -17.42
CA ASP A 140 3.81 9.31 -18.51
C ASP A 140 5.07 9.62 -19.31
N HIS A 141 6.05 8.73 -19.23
CA HIS A 141 7.15 8.72 -20.18
C HIS A 141 6.59 8.19 -21.52
N CYS A 142 5.99 9.10 -22.30
CA CYS A 142 5.71 8.91 -23.72
C CYS A 142 7.01 8.79 -24.54
#